data_AF-A0AAD7RJG4-F1
#
_entry.id   AF-A0AAD7RJG4-F1
#
_cell.length_a   1.000
_cell.length_b   1.000
_cell.length_c   1.000
_cell.angle_alpha   90.00
_cell.angle_beta   90.00
_cell.angle_gamma   90.00
#
_symmetry.space_group_name_H-M   'P 1'
#
loop_
_entity.id
_entity.type
_entity.pdbx_description
1 polymer ?
#
loop_
_entity_poly.entity_id
_entity_poly.type
_entity_poly.pdbx_seq_one_letter_code
_entity_poly.pdbx_strand_id
1 'polypeptide(L)'
;MLQNESIEARIACVLKALPIFLNEVPEKLTKEYLDINSDEAQKEQDQTIIGIYVINHEGADAMDPPAYVGIIIEGVQGLEDPADIPSACALLLGIIYVLNLSHPPDLKCTFKVLQKIVMEMDGASY
;
A
#
# COMPACT_ATOMS: atom_id res chain seq x y z
N MET A 1 3.82 -6.86 25.32
CA MET A 1 4.07 -6.78 23.86
C MET A 1 2.84 -7.04 22.99
N LEU A 2 1.76 -7.68 23.48
CA LEU A 2 0.57 -8.03 22.67
C LEU A 2 -0.39 -6.89 22.28
N GLN A 3 -0.22 -5.66 22.78
CA GLN A 3 -1.16 -4.56 22.47
C GLN A 3 -0.79 -3.79 21.20
N ASN A 4 0.47 -3.82 20.77
CA ASN A 4 0.91 -3.08 19.59
C ASN A 4 0.48 -3.80 18.31
N GLU A 5 0.74 -5.11 18.17
CA GLU A 5 0.40 -5.86 16.95
C GLU A 5 -1.06 -5.69 16.50
N SER A 6 -2.00 -5.54 17.45
CA SER A 6 -3.40 -5.23 17.16
C SER A 6 -3.64 -3.83 16.58
N ILE A 7 -2.89 -2.80 17.00
CA ILE A 7 -3.04 -1.45 16.43
C ILE A 7 -2.46 -1.39 15.01
N GLU A 8 -1.29 -1.99 14.77
CA GLU A 8 -0.67 -1.99 13.44
C GLU A 8 -1.54 -2.75 12.43
N ALA A 9 -2.06 -3.93 12.80
CA ALA A 9 -3.00 -4.68 11.97
C ALA A 9 -4.28 -3.89 11.68
N ARG A 10 -4.85 -3.20 12.68
CA ARG A 10 -6.03 -2.35 12.49
C ARG A 10 -5.75 -1.17 11.56
N ILE A 11 -4.59 -0.52 11.68
CA ILE A 11 -4.17 0.57 10.79
C ILE A 11 -4.02 0.02 9.37
N ALA A 12 -3.39 -1.14 9.20
CA ALA A 12 -3.27 -1.80 7.91
C ALA A 12 -4.64 -2.08 7.27
N CYS A 13 -5.60 -2.63 8.02
CA CYS A 13 -6.96 -2.86 7.53
C CYS A 13 -7.64 -1.54 7.10
N VAL A 14 -7.51 -0.47 7.89
CA VAL A 14 -8.10 0.84 7.55
C VAL A 14 -7.46 1.41 6.28
N LEU A 15 -6.15 1.32 6.14
CA LEU A 15 -5.44 1.79 4.93
C LEU A 15 -5.86 0.99 3.69
N LYS A 16 -5.99 -0.33 3.80
CA LYS A 16 -6.51 -1.20 2.72
C LYS A 16 -7.98 -0.89 2.37
N ALA A 17 -8.80 -0.55 3.36
CA ALA A 17 -10.22 -0.25 3.17
C ALA A 17 -10.49 1.19 2.69
N LEU A 18 -9.52 2.10 2.80
CA LEU A 18 -9.71 3.50 2.42
C LEU A 18 -10.10 3.69 0.94
N PRO A 19 -9.46 3.02 -0.05
CA PRO A 19 -9.92 3.07 -1.43
C PRO A 19 -11.38 2.60 -1.58
N ILE A 20 -11.77 1.54 -0.88
CA ILE A 20 -13.14 1.00 -0.90
C ILE A 20 -14.12 2.06 -0.40
N PHE A 21 -13.82 2.69 0.73
CA PHE A 21 -14.65 3.75 1.31
C PHE A 21 -14.81 4.95 0.35
N LEU A 22 -13.79 5.24 -0.44
CA LEU A 22 -13.78 6.33 -1.42
C LEU A 22 -14.32 5.93 -2.81
N ASN A 23 -14.86 4.72 -2.94
CA ASN A 23 -15.35 4.15 -4.20
C ASN A 23 -14.27 4.08 -5.29
N GLU A 24 -13.06 3.72 -4.87
CA GLU A 24 -11.86 3.49 -5.69
C GLU A 24 -11.48 2.00 -5.66
N VAL A 25 -10.50 1.63 -6.50
CA VAL A 25 -10.09 0.23 -6.71
C VAL A 25 -8.96 -0.14 -5.74
N PRO A 26 -9.21 -0.88 -4.64
CA PRO A 26 -8.19 -1.18 -3.62
C PRO A 26 -7.00 -1.98 -4.14
N GLU A 27 -7.21 -2.82 -5.17
CA GLU A 27 -6.17 -3.64 -5.81
C GLU A 27 -5.13 -2.79 -6.56
N LYS A 28 -5.43 -1.52 -6.82
CA LYS A 28 -4.46 -0.56 -7.36
C LYS A 28 -3.50 -0.05 -6.30
N LEU A 29 -3.90 -0.08 -5.02
CA LEU A 29 -3.05 0.35 -3.91
C LEU A 29 -2.25 -0.81 -3.37
N THR A 30 -2.94 -1.92 -3.06
CA THR A 30 -2.34 -3.12 -2.47
C THR A 30 -2.69 -4.33 -3.31
N LYS A 31 -1.69 -5.04 -3.80
CA LYS A 31 -1.84 -6.33 -4.47
C LYS A 31 -1.47 -7.44 -3.51
N GLU A 32 -2.38 -8.37 -3.30
CA GLU A 32 -2.24 -9.43 -2.30
C GLU A 32 -2.14 -10.80 -2.97
N TYR A 33 -1.17 -11.58 -2.53
CA TYR A 33 -0.92 -12.93 -3.03
C TYR A 33 -0.64 -13.87 -1.86
N LEU A 34 -0.76 -15.16 -2.13
CA LEU A 34 -0.31 -16.19 -1.21
C LEU A 34 1.14 -16.56 -1.52
N ASP A 35 1.89 -16.97 -0.49
CA ASP A 35 3.28 -17.44 -0.61
C ASP A 35 3.42 -18.66 -1.53
N ILE A 36 2.34 -19.40 -1.77
CA ILE A 36 2.25 -20.49 -2.73
C ILE A 36 2.09 -20.04 -4.20
N ASN A 37 1.76 -18.76 -4.47
CA ASN A 37 1.43 -18.24 -5.82
C ASN A 37 2.52 -17.31 -6.39
N SER A 38 3.80 -17.62 -6.14
CA SER A 38 4.94 -16.77 -6.52
C SER A 38 5.04 -16.43 -8.03
N ASP A 39 4.60 -17.33 -8.91
CA ASP A 39 4.68 -17.11 -10.37
C ASP A 39 3.64 -16.10 -10.89
N GLU A 40 2.41 -16.11 -10.33
CA GLU A 40 1.33 -15.18 -10.74
C GLU A 40 1.62 -13.76 -10.28
N ALA A 41 2.16 -13.65 -9.08
CA ALA A 41 2.67 -12.42 -8.50
C ALA A 41 3.67 -11.70 -9.40
N GLN A 42 4.69 -12.42 -9.89
CA GLN A 42 5.76 -11.81 -10.68
C GLN A 42 5.23 -11.17 -11.97
N LYS A 43 4.28 -11.82 -12.64
CA LYS A 43 3.73 -11.33 -13.91
C LYS A 43 2.92 -10.05 -13.74
N GLU A 44 2.22 -9.91 -12.63
CA GLU A 44 1.44 -8.71 -12.32
C GLU A 44 2.28 -7.55 -11.80
N GLN A 45 3.44 -7.84 -11.18
CA GLN A 45 4.40 -6.82 -10.76
C GLN A 45 4.88 -6.02 -11.97
N ASP A 46 5.30 -6.68 -13.05
CA ASP A 46 5.81 -6.05 -14.28
C ASP A 46 4.84 -5.03 -14.92
N GLN A 47 3.54 -5.21 -14.68
CA GLN A 47 2.47 -4.35 -15.22
C GLN A 47 2.05 -3.22 -14.26
N THR A 48 2.61 -3.20 -13.05
CA THR A 48 2.23 -2.26 -12.00
C THR A 48 3.14 -1.03 -12.04
N ILE A 49 2.55 0.13 -12.32
CA ILE A 49 3.30 1.39 -12.36
C ILE A 49 3.67 1.85 -10.94
N ILE A 50 2.74 1.81 -10.00
CA ILE A 50 2.99 2.11 -8.58
C ILE A 50 2.03 1.27 -7.75
N GLY A 51 2.52 0.64 -6.67
CA GLY A 51 1.66 -0.09 -5.73
C GLY A 51 2.44 -0.73 -4.59
N ILE A 52 1.68 -1.23 -3.60
CA ILE A 52 2.19 -2.06 -2.51
C ILE A 52 1.89 -3.51 -2.85
N TYR A 53 2.85 -4.37 -2.63
CA TYR A 53 2.74 -5.79 -2.88
C TYR A 53 2.86 -6.54 -1.56
N VAL A 54 1.93 -7.45 -1.29
CA VAL A 54 1.82 -8.17 -0.02
C VAL A 54 1.73 -9.67 -0.31
N ILE A 55 2.59 -10.45 0.34
CA ILE A 55 2.50 -11.92 0.36
C ILE A 55 1.98 -12.31 1.73
N ASN A 56 0.88 -13.04 1.76
CA ASN A 56 0.31 -13.63 2.96
C ASN A 56 0.65 -15.13 3.01
N HIS A 57 0.71 -15.70 4.22
CA HIS A 57 0.81 -17.14 4.40
C HIS A 57 -0.50 -17.83 3.99
N GLU A 58 -0.40 -19.03 3.40
CA GLU A 58 -1.58 -19.87 3.18
C GLU A 58 -2.34 -20.12 4.50
N GLY A 59 -3.63 -19.78 4.53
CA GLY A 59 -4.50 -19.96 5.70
C GLY A 59 -4.44 -18.86 6.77
N ALA A 60 -3.69 -17.76 6.53
CA ALA A 60 -3.66 -16.59 7.41
C ALA A 60 -5.00 -15.83 7.41
N ASP A 61 -5.37 -15.26 8.56
CA ASP A 61 -6.46 -14.29 8.70
C ASP A 61 -5.99 -12.87 8.33
N ALA A 62 -6.91 -11.95 8.08
CA ALA A 62 -6.64 -10.55 7.74
C ALA A 62 -5.90 -9.77 8.84
N MET A 63 -5.86 -10.30 10.06
CA MET A 63 -5.14 -9.71 11.21
C MET A 63 -3.76 -10.30 11.41
N ASP A 64 -3.44 -11.41 10.73
CA ASP A 64 -2.11 -12.01 10.81
C ASP A 64 -1.10 -11.17 10.01
N PRO A 65 0.16 -11.09 10.47
CA PRO A 65 1.19 -10.37 9.73
C PRO A 65 1.47 -11.05 8.38
N PRO A 66 1.71 -10.26 7.32
CA PRO A 66 2.09 -10.80 6.03
C PRO A 66 3.49 -11.44 6.08
N ALA A 67 3.71 -12.44 5.22
CA ALA A 67 5.01 -13.05 5.01
C ALA A 67 6.02 -12.07 4.39
N TYR A 68 5.53 -11.15 3.56
CA TYR A 68 6.34 -10.16 2.88
C TYR A 68 5.51 -8.93 2.48
N VAL A 69 6.11 -7.74 2.59
CA VAL A 69 5.56 -6.49 2.05
C VAL A 69 6.63 -5.86 1.15
N GLY A 70 6.23 -5.22 0.06
CA GLY A 70 7.14 -4.52 -0.85
C GLY A 70 6.46 -3.36 -1.56
N ILE A 71 7.27 -2.48 -2.13
CA ILE A 71 6.79 -1.37 -2.97
C ILE A 71 7.25 -1.62 -4.41
N ILE A 72 6.34 -1.45 -5.36
CA ILE A 72 6.62 -1.53 -6.80
C ILE A 72 6.58 -0.13 -7.38
N ILE A 73 7.57 0.19 -8.22
CA ILE A 73 7.66 1.41 -9.02
C ILE A 73 8.10 1.02 -10.44
N GLU A 74 7.29 1.38 -11.43
CA GLU A 74 7.49 1.10 -12.85
C GLU A 74 7.79 -0.38 -13.16
N GLY A 75 7.07 -1.28 -12.49
CA GLY A 75 7.24 -2.73 -12.64
C GLY A 75 8.46 -3.30 -11.92
N VAL A 76 9.26 -2.45 -11.25
CA VAL A 76 10.44 -2.87 -10.50
C VAL A 76 10.12 -2.81 -9.01
N GLN A 77 10.53 -3.85 -8.28
CA GLN A 77 10.50 -3.85 -6.83
C GLN A 77 11.49 -2.79 -6.31
N GLY A 78 10.95 -1.65 -5.87
CA GLY A 78 11.72 -0.46 -5.52
C GLY A 78 12.28 -0.48 -4.10
N LEU A 79 11.68 -1.27 -3.21
CA LEU A 79 12.16 -1.47 -1.84
C LEU A 79 11.78 -2.86 -1.34
N GLU A 80 12.76 -3.61 -0.85
CA GLU A 80 12.56 -4.89 -0.17
C GLU A 80 12.24 -4.67 1.31
N ASP A 81 11.15 -5.29 1.78
CA ASP A 81 10.73 -5.39 3.20
C ASP A 81 10.57 -4.05 3.96
N PRO A 82 9.66 -3.15 3.54
CA PRO A 82 9.16 -2.12 4.42
C PRO A 82 8.28 -2.82 5.46
N ALA A 83 8.90 -3.33 6.53
CA ALA A 83 8.41 -4.01 7.74
C ALA A 83 6.90 -4.33 7.91
N ASP A 84 6.00 -3.42 7.54
CA ASP A 84 4.54 -3.59 7.54
C ASP A 84 3.84 -2.70 6.47
N ILE A 85 2.54 -2.96 6.26
CA ILE A 85 1.70 -2.21 5.31
C ILE A 85 1.63 -0.70 5.64
N PRO A 86 1.45 -0.26 6.90
CA PRO A 86 1.48 1.17 7.24
C PRO A 86 2.77 1.86 6.81
N SER A 87 3.92 1.25 7.06
CA SER A 87 5.23 1.75 6.66
C SER A 87 5.38 1.79 5.16
N ALA A 88 4.92 0.76 4.45
CA ALA A 88 4.89 0.73 2.99
C ALA A 88 4.05 1.87 2.40
N CYS A 89 2.86 2.13 2.96
CA CYS A 89 2.02 3.27 2.57
C CYS A 89 2.73 4.62 2.78
N ALA A 90 3.36 4.82 3.95
CA ALA A 90 4.08 6.05 4.27
C ALA A 90 5.28 6.27 3.33
N LEU A 91 6.06 5.22 3.07
CA LEU A 91 7.19 5.25 2.15
C LEU A 91 6.73 5.53 0.72
N LEU A 92 5.65 4.88 0.27
CA LEU A 92 5.12 5.12 -1.07
C LEU A 92 4.69 6.58 -1.25
N LEU A 93 4.00 7.16 -0.26
CA LEU A 93 3.67 8.59 -0.26
C LEU A 93 4.92 9.47 -0.34
N GLY A 94 5.93 9.15 0.47
CA GLY A 94 7.22 9.85 0.48
C GLY A 94 7.92 9.77 -0.87
N ILE A 95 7.96 8.59 -1.50
CA ILE A 95 8.61 8.38 -2.80
C ILE A 95 7.88 9.16 -3.90
N ILE A 96 6.55 9.08 -3.96
CA ILE A 96 5.74 9.85 -4.91
C ILE A 96 6.06 11.35 -4.79
N TYR A 97 6.21 11.85 -3.57
CA TYR A 97 6.53 13.25 -3.33
C TYR A 97 7.97 13.61 -3.71
N VAL A 98 8.97 12.86 -3.21
CA VAL A 98 10.40 13.12 -3.43
C VAL A 98 10.77 13.02 -4.90
N LEU A 99 10.19 12.06 -5.62
CA LEU A 99 10.42 11.86 -7.05
C LEU A 99 9.47 12.66 -7.94
N ASN A 100 8.56 13.45 -7.36
CA ASN A 100 7.55 14.24 -8.07
C ASN A 100 6.73 13.41 -9.07
N LEU A 101 6.35 12.19 -8.66
CA LEU A 101 5.55 11.28 -9.46
C LEU A 101 4.06 11.66 -9.36
N SER A 102 3.31 11.32 -10.41
CA SER A 102 1.85 11.32 -10.32
C SER A 102 1.39 10.08 -9.55
N HIS A 103 0.46 10.24 -8.62
CA HIS A 103 -0.22 9.09 -8.02
C HIS A 103 -1.15 8.42 -9.05
N PRO A 104 -1.47 7.12 -8.89
CA PRO A 104 -2.38 6.42 -9.78
C PRO A 104 -3.74 7.12 -9.88
N PRO A 105 -4.30 7.34 -11.09
CA PRO A 105 -5.57 8.05 -11.27
C PRO A 105 -6.75 7.31 -10.63
N ASP A 106 -6.66 5.99 -10.55
CA ASP A 106 -7.65 5.11 -9.90
C ASP A 106 -7.68 5.25 -8.36
N LEU A 107 -6.71 5.97 -7.77
CA LEU A 107 -6.56 6.18 -6.33
C LEU A 107 -6.51 7.68 -5.94
N LYS A 108 -7.01 8.55 -6.82
CA LYS A 108 -6.92 10.00 -6.68
C LYS A 108 -7.46 10.52 -5.35
N CYS A 109 -8.62 10.04 -4.92
CA CYS A 109 -9.25 10.42 -3.66
C CYS A 109 -8.45 9.87 -2.48
N THR A 110 -7.99 8.62 -2.54
CA THR A 110 -7.16 8.00 -1.50
C THR A 110 -5.90 8.82 -1.25
N PHE A 111 -5.14 9.13 -2.31
CA PHE A 111 -3.92 9.91 -2.19
C PHE A 111 -4.19 11.34 -1.71
N LYS A 112 -5.28 11.98 -2.14
CA LYS A 112 -5.67 13.30 -1.61
C LYS A 112 -5.97 13.27 -0.11
N VAL A 113 -6.69 12.26 0.37
CA VAL A 113 -6.99 12.11 1.79
C VAL A 113 -5.70 11.89 2.58
N LEU A 114 -4.84 10.97 2.13
CA LEU A 114 -3.56 10.69 2.78
C LEU A 114 -2.64 11.91 2.80
N GLN A 115 -2.52 12.64 1.68
CA GLN A 115 -1.76 13.89 1.60
C GLN A 115 -2.32 14.94 2.58
N LYS A 116 -3.65 15.10 2.65
CA LYS A 116 -4.26 16.05 3.57
C LYS A 116 -3.99 15.70 5.04
N ILE A 117 -4.09 14.42 5.39
CA ILE A 117 -3.88 13.94 6.76
C ILE A 117 -2.40 14.04 7.17
N VAL A 118 -1.48 13.62 6.30
CA VAL A 118 -0.06 13.46 6.64
C VAL A 118 0.72 14.77 6.45
N MET A 119 0.40 15.55 5.42
CA MET A 119 1.18 16.73 5.03
C MET A 119 0.51 18.05 5.43
N GLU A 120 -0.65 18.01 6.10
CA GLU A 120 -1.47 19.19 6.42
C GLU A 120 -1.67 20.14 5.22
N MET A 121 -1.70 19.57 4.00
CA MET A 121 -1.94 20.31 2.77
C MET A 121 -3.43 20.64 2.68
N ASP A 122 -3.90 21.54 3.54
CA ASP A 122 -5.08 22.32 3.19
C ASP A 122 -4.69 23.14 1.96
N GLY A 123 -5.37 22.85 0.85
CA GLY A 123 -5.11 23.47 -0.44
C GLY A 123 -4.94 24.97 -0.23
N ALA A 124 -3.75 25.47 -0.56
CA ALA A 124 -3.47 26.89 -0.53
C ALA A 124 -4.55 27.56 -1.39
N SER A 125 -5.50 28.17 -0.71
CA SER A 125 -6.56 28.96 -1.32
C SER A 125 -5.88 30.25 -1.74
N TYR A 126 -5.39 30.30 -2.97
CA TYR A 126 -4.97 31.52 -3.65
C TYR A 126 -6.13 32.03 -4.51
#